data_AF-A0A7H4M081-F1
#
_entry.id   AF-A0A7H4M081-F1
#
_cell.length_a   1.000
_cell.length_b   1.000
_cell.length_c   1.000
_cell.angle_alpha   90.00
_cell.angle_beta   90.00
_cell.angle_gamma   90.00
#
_symmetry.space_group_name_H-M   'P 1'
#
loop_
_entity.id
_entity.type
_entity.pdbx_description
1 polymer ?
#
loop_
_entity_poly.entity_id
_entity_poly.type
_entity_poly.pdbx_seq_one_letter_code
_entity_poly.pdbx_strand_id
1 'polypeptide(L)'
;MVDDCHSQIDLQLFRERLAPALGVTHRFVGSEPLCELTRRYNQRMRQLLEAPGDAPAIQVVELARVEKEGAPISASRVRRLYQQRQWSSIAPLVPPGTLSFLMHLAESEHQTA
;
A
#
# COMPACT_ATOMS: atom_id res chain seq x y z
N MET A 1 4.63 17.48 13.00
CA MET A 1 4.05 18.68 12.35
C MET A 1 4.19 18.64 10.83
N VAL A 2 5.36 18.33 10.26
CA VAL A 2 5.54 18.28 8.78
C VAL A 2 4.75 17.13 8.11
N ASP A 3 4.78 15.92 8.69
CA ASP A 3 4.04 14.76 8.16
C ASP A 3 2.52 14.95 8.11
N ASP A 4 2.00 15.78 9.02
CA ASP A 4 0.57 16.05 9.13
C ASP A 4 0.08 16.89 7.94
N CYS A 5 0.87 17.88 7.56
CA CYS A 5 0.61 18.73 6.40
C CYS A 5 0.66 17.92 5.11
N HIS A 6 1.67 17.07 4.95
CA HIS A 6 1.78 16.19 3.77
C HIS A 6 0.60 15.22 3.64
N SER A 7 0.19 14.60 4.76
CA SER A 7 -0.97 13.71 4.79
C SER A 7 -2.24 14.42 4.35
N GLN A 8 -2.45 15.65 4.83
CA GLN A 8 -3.65 16.42 4.52
C GLN A 8 -3.69 16.83 3.05
N ILE A 9 -2.59 17.36 2.51
CA ILE A 9 -2.50 17.77 1.10
C ILE A 9 -2.74 16.57 0.17
N ASP A 10 -2.11 15.43 0.46
CA ASP A 10 -2.28 14.20 -0.31
C ASP A 10 -3.75 13.73 -0.34
N LEU A 11 -4.39 13.67 0.83
CA LEU A 11 -5.76 13.20 0.96
C LEU A 11 -6.79 14.17 0.37
N GLN A 12 -6.58 15.49 0.50
CA GLN A 12 -7.45 16.50 -0.11
C GLN A 12 -7.34 16.46 -1.63
N LEU A 13 -6.11 16.43 -2.17
CA LEU A 13 -5.89 16.30 -3.62
C LEU A 13 -6.56 15.04 -4.17
N PHE A 14 -6.41 13.92 -3.47
CA PHE A 14 -7.07 12.68 -3.85
C PHE A 14 -8.59 12.82 -3.87
N ARG A 15 -9.18 13.34 -2.78
CA ARG A 15 -10.63 13.48 -2.63
C ARG A 15 -11.25 14.42 -3.65
N GLU A 16 -10.62 15.57 -3.87
CA GLU A 16 -11.22 16.66 -4.64
C GLU A 16 -10.94 16.53 -6.14
N ARG A 17 -9.83 15.87 -6.52
CA ARG A 17 -9.36 15.87 -7.91
C ARG A 17 -9.29 14.48 -8.51
N LEU A 18 -8.70 13.52 -7.82
CA LEU A 18 -8.46 12.18 -8.39
C LEU A 18 -9.72 11.31 -8.32
N ALA A 19 -10.35 11.24 -7.16
CA ALA A 19 -11.50 10.38 -6.95
C ALA A 19 -12.70 10.74 -7.84
N PRO A 20 -13.09 12.03 -8.03
CA PRO A 20 -14.20 12.36 -8.90
C PRO A 20 -13.91 12.06 -10.37
N ALA A 21 -12.66 12.33 -10.81
CA ALA A 21 -12.25 12.08 -12.19
C ALA A 21 -12.25 10.58 -12.54
N LEU A 22 -12.03 9.71 -11.55
CA LEU A 22 -11.98 8.25 -11.71
C LEU A 22 -13.25 7.54 -11.24
N GLY A 23 -14.25 8.26 -10.72
CA GLY A 23 -15.46 7.67 -10.14
C GLY A 23 -15.20 6.81 -8.90
N VAL A 24 -14.15 7.13 -8.12
CA VAL A 24 -13.78 6.35 -6.93
C VAL A 24 -14.73 6.65 -5.79
N THR A 25 -15.35 5.60 -5.25
CA THR A 25 -16.28 5.68 -4.11
C THR A 25 -15.74 5.02 -2.84
N HIS A 26 -14.74 4.14 -2.99
CA HIS A 26 -14.15 3.38 -1.89
C HIS A 26 -12.63 3.42 -1.97
N ARG A 27 -11.99 3.48 -0.80
CA ARG A 27 -10.55 3.31 -0.66
C ARG A 27 -10.25 2.20 0.34
N PHE A 28 -9.65 1.12 -0.15
CA PHE A 28 -9.26 -0.02 0.68
C PHE A 28 -7.84 0.17 1.21
N VAL A 29 -7.65 -0.04 2.51
CA VAL A 29 -6.34 0.04 3.17
C VAL A 29 -6.13 -1.16 4.08
N GLY A 30 -4.88 -1.61 4.21
CA GLY A 30 -4.54 -2.63 5.20
C GLY A 30 -4.37 -2.01 6.59
N SER A 31 -4.75 -2.75 7.62
CA SER A 31 -4.50 -2.37 9.01
C SER A 31 -3.00 -2.35 9.30
N GLU A 32 -2.54 -1.30 9.97
CA GLU A 32 -1.11 -1.14 10.30
C GLU A 32 -0.91 -0.95 11.81
N PRO A 33 -0.82 -2.06 12.56
CA PRO A 33 -0.59 -1.99 14.00
C PRO A 33 0.89 -1.77 14.36
N LEU A 34 1.84 -1.94 13.44
CA LEU A 34 3.27 -1.93 13.77
C LEU A 34 3.95 -0.60 13.47
N CYS A 35 3.36 0.24 12.60
CA CYS A 35 3.89 1.55 12.25
C CYS A 35 2.92 2.66 12.69
N GLU A 36 3.32 3.43 13.70
CA GLU A 36 2.48 4.52 14.24
C GLU A 36 2.20 5.61 13.21
N LEU A 37 3.20 5.97 12.38
CA LEU A 37 3.04 6.97 11.33
C LEU A 37 1.93 6.57 10.33
N THR A 38 2.01 5.33 9.83
CA THR A 38 1.02 4.81 8.88
C THR A 38 -0.35 4.65 9.53
N ARG A 39 -0.41 4.25 10.81
CA ARG A 39 -1.68 4.19 11.56
C ARG A 39 -2.35 5.55 11.65
N ARG A 40 -1.60 6.60 12.00
CA ARG A 40 -2.11 7.99 12.05
C ARG A 40 -2.57 8.47 10.68
N TYR A 41 -1.86 8.09 9.63
CA TYR A 41 -2.28 8.38 8.25
C TYR A 41 -3.60 7.69 7.90
N ASN A 42 -3.80 6.41 8.23
CA ASN A 42 -5.08 5.70 8.03
C ASN A 42 -6.25 6.39 8.79
N GLN A 43 -6.01 6.81 10.03
CA GLN A 43 -7.01 7.53 10.83
C GLN A 43 -7.42 8.85 10.17
N ARG A 44 -6.44 9.63 9.69
CA ARG A 44 -6.71 10.87 8.95
C ARG A 44 -7.40 10.63 7.63
N MET A 45 -7.00 9.59 6.90
CA MET A 45 -7.65 9.19 5.66
C MET A 45 -9.14 8.99 5.91
N ARG A 46 -9.51 8.26 6.97
CA ARG A 46 -10.91 8.09 7.33
C ARG A 46 -11.61 9.42 7.62
N GLN A 47 -11.02 10.24 8.48
CA GLN A 47 -11.59 11.54 8.86
C GLN A 47 -11.80 12.46 7.65
N LEU A 48 -10.80 12.58 6.77
CA LEU A 48 -10.83 13.52 5.65
C LEU A 48 -11.61 13.02 4.44
N LEU A 49 -11.59 11.71 4.17
CA LEU A 49 -12.27 11.15 3.01
C LEU A 49 -13.77 10.92 3.25
N GLU A 50 -14.17 10.60 4.48
CA GLU A 50 -15.57 10.35 4.84
C GLU A 50 -16.33 11.61 5.32
N ALA A 51 -15.62 12.69 5.68
CA ALA A 51 -16.24 13.93 6.14
C ALA A 51 -17.19 14.54 5.09
N PRO A 52 -18.19 15.35 5.47
CA PRO A 52 -18.95 16.16 4.52
C PRO A 52 -18.06 17.18 3.78
N GLY A 53 -18.44 17.56 2.56
CA GLY A 53 -17.72 18.57 1.76
C GLY A 53 -18.25 18.67 0.33
N ASP A 54 -17.61 19.51 -0.49
CA ASP A 54 -18.02 19.76 -1.89
C ASP A 54 -17.85 18.53 -2.79
N ALA A 55 -16.81 17.74 -2.52
CA ALA A 55 -16.59 16.46 -3.20
C ALA A 55 -17.33 15.32 -2.47
N PRO A 56 -17.90 14.34 -3.21
CA PRO A 56 -18.53 13.17 -2.61
C PRO A 56 -17.63 12.48 -1.58
N ALA A 57 -18.24 11.94 -0.52
CA ALA A 57 -17.52 11.16 0.47
C ALA A 57 -16.99 9.86 -0.15
N ILE A 58 -15.80 9.44 0.29
CA ILE A 58 -15.17 8.19 -0.11
C ILE A 58 -15.11 7.29 1.12
N GLN A 59 -15.73 6.12 1.02
CA GLN A 59 -15.73 5.16 2.11
C GLN A 59 -14.35 4.54 2.28
N VAL A 60 -13.78 4.62 3.48
CA VAL A 60 -12.50 4.01 3.80
C VAL A 60 -12.75 2.65 4.42
N VAL A 61 -12.27 1.61 3.73
CA VAL A 61 -12.43 0.21 4.16
C VAL A 61 -11.09 -0.30 4.64
N GLU A 62 -10.93 -0.40 5.96
CA GLU A 62 -9.73 -0.96 6.57
C GLU A 62 -9.88 -2.49 6.69
N LEU A 63 -8.95 -3.21 6.05
CA LEU A 63 -8.90 -4.66 6.01
C LEU A 63 -7.81 -5.18 6.94
N ALA A 64 -8.09 -6.27 7.66
CA ALA A 64 -7.09 -6.94 8.48
C ALA A 64 -5.88 -7.33 7.63
N ARG A 65 -4.68 -7.10 8.17
CA ARG A 65 -3.44 -7.42 7.47
C ARG A 65 -3.34 -8.93 7.25
N VAL A 66 -3.04 -9.32 6.01
CA VAL A 66 -2.80 -10.72 5.68
C VAL A 66 -1.47 -11.17 6.29
N GLU A 67 -1.52 -12.26 7.03
CA GLU A 67 -0.37 -12.92 7.63
C GLU A 67 -0.05 -14.23 6.93
N LYS A 68 1.23 -14.56 6.87
CA LYS A 68 1.74 -15.84 6.39
C LYS A 68 2.83 -16.31 7.33
N GLU A 69 2.69 -17.52 7.85
CA GLU A 69 3.67 -18.15 8.76
C GLU A 69 3.95 -17.30 10.01
N GLY A 70 2.90 -16.69 10.59
CA GLY A 70 3.00 -15.89 11.81
C GLY A 70 3.66 -14.51 11.63
N ALA A 71 3.91 -14.09 10.39
CA ALA A 71 4.43 -12.76 10.08
C ALA A 71 3.56 -12.05 9.03
N PRO A 72 3.38 -10.73 9.14
CA PRO A 72 2.66 -9.98 8.12
C PRO A 72 3.36 -10.03 6.75
N ILE A 73 2.56 -10.15 5.69
CA ILE A 73 3.07 -9.94 4.33
C ILE A 73 3.40 -8.45 4.18
N SER A 74 4.65 -8.14 3.77
CA SER A 74 5.09 -6.76 3.54
C SER A 74 6.00 -6.64 2.32
N ALA A 75 5.83 -5.56 1.56
CA ALA A 75 6.63 -5.27 0.37
C ALA A 75 8.13 -5.11 0.70
N SER A 76 8.46 -4.56 1.87
CA SER A 76 9.85 -4.42 2.33
C SER A 76 10.51 -5.79 2.58
N ARG A 77 9.79 -6.77 3.14
CA ARG A 77 10.29 -8.15 3.29
C ARG A 77 10.56 -8.77 1.92
N VAL A 78 9.61 -8.63 0.98
CA VAL A 78 9.77 -9.15 -0.39
C VAL A 78 10.97 -8.52 -1.09
N ARG A 79 11.14 -7.19 -1.04
CA ARG A 79 12.30 -6.50 -1.66
C ARG A 79 13.64 -6.95 -1.07
N ARG A 80 13.72 -7.14 0.26
CA ARG A 80 14.94 -7.65 0.90
C ARG A 80 15.28 -9.07 0.44
N LEU A 81 14.28 -9.96 0.37
CA LEU A 81 14.46 -11.33 -0.11
C LEU A 81 14.82 -11.36 -1.61
N TYR A 82 14.25 -10.46 -2.41
CA TYR A 82 14.53 -10.30 -3.83
C TYR A 82 15.99 -9.92 -4.07
N GLN A 83 16.52 -8.95 -3.31
CA GLN A 83 17.93 -8.57 -3.35
C GLN A 83 18.86 -9.74 -3.02
N GLN A 84 18.42 -10.64 -2.13
CA GLN A 84 19.15 -11.85 -1.74
C GLN A 84 18.88 -13.05 -2.66
N ARG A 85 18.07 -12.88 -3.71
CA ARG A 85 17.64 -13.95 -4.64
C ARG A 85 17.03 -15.17 -3.93
N GLN A 86 16.36 -14.96 -2.79
CA GLN A 86 15.72 -16.03 -2.01
C GLN A 86 14.32 -16.37 -2.53
N TRP A 87 14.25 -16.96 -3.72
CA TRP A 87 12.99 -17.22 -4.42
C TRP A 87 12.02 -18.11 -3.65
N SER A 88 12.52 -19.15 -2.99
CA SER A 88 11.72 -20.05 -2.16
C SER A 88 11.02 -19.33 -1.01
N SER A 89 11.69 -18.35 -0.39
CA SER A 89 11.15 -17.51 0.68
C SER A 89 10.13 -16.47 0.18
N ILE A 90 10.20 -16.08 -1.10
CA ILE A 90 9.27 -15.12 -1.72
C ILE A 90 8.00 -15.82 -2.19
N ALA A 91 8.11 -17.04 -2.72
CA ALA A 91 7.01 -17.80 -3.28
C ALA A 91 5.73 -17.85 -2.41
N PRO A 92 5.79 -18.05 -1.07
CA PRO A 92 4.59 -18.06 -0.23
C PRO A 92 4.02 -16.67 0.07
N LEU A 93 4.74 -15.59 -0.24
CA LEU A 93 4.39 -14.20 0.09
C LEU A 93 3.71 -13.44 -1.05
N VAL A 94 3.78 -13.96 -2.28
CA VAL A 94 3.27 -13.29 -3.48
C VAL A 94 2.51 -14.27 -4.38
N PRO A 95 1.58 -13.79 -5.22
CA PRO A 95 0.97 -14.64 -6.25
C PRO A 95 2.01 -15.25 -7.20
N PRO A 96 1.74 -16.43 -7.80
CA PRO A 96 2.69 -17.08 -8.71
C PRO A 96 3.15 -16.21 -9.89
N GLY A 97 2.25 -15.42 -10.46
CA GLY A 97 2.58 -14.48 -11.55
C GLY A 97 3.57 -13.39 -11.11
N THR A 98 3.47 -12.91 -9.87
CA THR A 98 4.42 -11.96 -9.30
C THR A 98 5.79 -12.59 -9.10
N LEU A 99 5.85 -13.84 -8.62
CA LEU A 99 7.12 -14.56 -8.47
C LEU A 99 7.83 -14.72 -9.82
N SER A 100 7.10 -15.17 -10.85
CA SER A 100 7.63 -15.32 -12.22
C SER A 100 8.16 -13.99 -12.77
N PHE A 101 7.39 -12.91 -12.61
CA PHE A 101 7.83 -11.58 -13.01
C PHE A 101 9.13 -11.16 -12.32
N LEU A 102 9.24 -11.35 -11.00
CA LEU A 102 10.44 -10.99 -10.25
C LEU A 102 11.67 -11.82 -10.70
N MET A 103 11.50 -13.11 -10.96
CA MET A 103 12.59 -13.95 -11.46
C MET A 103 13.10 -13.45 -12.82
N HIS A 104 12.19 -13.16 -13.76
CA HIS A 104 12.56 -12.60 -15.07
C HIS A 104 13.20 -11.21 -14.97
N LEU A 105 12.72 -10.36 -14.07
CA LEU A 105 13.32 -9.05 -13.83
C LEU A 105 14.79 -9.20 -13.39
N ALA A 106 15.06 -10.10 -12.44
CA ALA A 106 16.41 -10.35 -11.95
C ALA A 106 17.35 -10.97 -13.01
N GLU A 107 16.83 -11.79 -13.92
CA GLU A 107 17.58 -12.30 -15.08
C GLU A 107 17.97 -11.17 -16.04
N SER A 108 17.04 -10.25 -16.33
CA SER A 108 17.28 -9.11 -17.22
C SER A 108 18.29 -8.10 -16.66
N GLU A 109 18.33 -7.93 -15.34
CA GLU A 109 19.32 -7.10 -14.63
C GLU A 109 20.74 -7.69 -14.76
N HIS A 110 20.88 -9.01 -14.90
CA HIS A 110 22.17 -9.68 -15.05
C HIS A 110 22.73 -9.58 -16.47
N GLN A 111 21.87 -9.34 -17.46
CA GLN A 111 22.26 -9.20 -18.88
C GLN A 111 22.73 -7.78 -19.22
N THR A 112 22.44 -6.80 -18.37
CA THR A 112 22.76 -5.38 -18.55
C THR A 112 23.92 -4.89 -17.68
N ALA A 113 24.55 -5.77 -16.89
CA ALA A 113 25.73 -5.52 -16.06
C ALA A 113 26.99 -6.13 -16.68
#